data_AF-A0A8J3I3A7-F1
#
_entry.id   AF-A0A8J3I3A7-F1
#
_cell.length_a   1.000
_cell.length_b   1.000
_cell.length_c   1.000
_cell.angle_alpha   90.00
_cell.angle_beta   90.00
_cell.angle_gamma   90.00
#
_symmetry.space_group_name_H-M   'P 1'
#
loop_
_entity.id
_entity.type
_entity.pdbx_description
1 polymer ?
#
loop_
_entity_poly.entity_id
_entity_poly.type
_entity_poly.pdbx_seq_one_letter_code
_entity_poly.pdbx_strand_id
1 'polypeptide(L)' 'MLRIMSRRGDDRIMWDPKKVEANDPEALAAIREAEKIFEEARVRGATAFKVVESGPVERIDKFDHTAEQIVLVPRVVGG' A
#
# COMPACT_ATOMS: atom_id res chain seq x y z
N MET A 1 -4.01 5.38 -1.34
CA MET A 1 -3.12 4.97 -2.47
C MET A 1 -2.02 4.06 -1.94
N LEU A 2 -1.72 2.95 -2.61
CA LEU A 2 -0.60 2.07 -2.28
C LEU A 2 0.56 2.31 -3.25
N ARG A 3 1.77 2.43 -2.71
CA ARG A 3 2.99 2.64 -3.48
C ARG A 3 4.05 1.63 -3.07
N ILE A 4 4.72 1.05 -4.05
CA ILE A 4 5.72 0.00 -3.83
C ILE A 4 7.04 0.48 -4.39
N MET A 5 7.99 0.71 -3.50
CA MET A 5 9.34 1.14 -3.87
C MET A 5 10.16 -0.09 -4.30
N SER A 6 10.03 -0.51 -5.55
CA SER A 6 10.77 -1.65 -6.09
C SER A 6 12.06 -1.21 -6.78
N ARG A 7 13.09 -2.07 -6.77
CA ARG A 7 14.36 -1.85 -7.49
C ARG A 7 14.18 -1.79 -9.01
N ARG A 8 13.05 -2.30 -9.53
CA ARG A 8 12.69 -2.31 -10.96
C ARG A 8 11.74 -1.19 -11.37
N GLY A 9 11.16 -0.45 -10.42
CA GLY A 9 10.17 0.57 -10.71
C GLY A 9 9.32 0.93 -9.51
N ASP A 10 8.50 1.95 -9.70
CA ASP A 10 7.60 2.48 -8.69
C ASP A 10 6.18 2.02 -9.02
N ASP A 11 5.80 0.84 -8.53
CA ASP A 11 4.44 0.32 -8.73
C ASP A 11 3.47 1.11 -7.85
N ARG A 12 2.41 1.63 -8.47
CA ARG A 12 1.42 2.50 -7.83
C ARG A 12 0.03 1.94 -8.06
N ILE A 13 -0.68 1.67 -6.98
CA ILE A 13 -2.08 1.29 -6.99
C ILE A 13 -2.89 2.45 -6.42
N MET A 14 -3.70 3.05 -7.27
CA MET A 14 -4.59 4.14 -6.91
C MET A 14 -6.01 3.60 -6.85
N TRP A 15 -6.73 4.00 -5.81
CA TRP A 15 -8.18 3.83 -5.71
C TRP A 15 -8.76 5.18 -5.27
N ASP A 16 -9.96 5.49 -5.73
CA ASP A 16 -10.66 6.70 -5.32
C ASP A 16 -11.47 6.40 -4.05
N PRO A 17 -11.15 7.02 -2.90
CA PRO A 17 -11.90 6.79 -1.67
C PRO A 17 -13.39 7.11 -1.81
N LYS A 18 -13.78 8.08 -2.65
CA LYS A 18 -15.19 8.39 -2.89
C LYS A 18 -15.92 7.26 -3.60
N LYS A 19 -15.22 6.58 -4.53
CA LYS A 19 -15.75 5.38 -5.20
C LYS A 19 -15.86 4.20 -4.21
N VAL A 20 -14.92 4.08 -3.28
CA VAL A 20 -14.97 3.06 -2.21
C VAL A 20 -16.20 3.30 -1.31
N GLU A 21 -16.44 4.54 -0.90
CA GLU A 21 -17.64 4.91 -0.11
C GLU A 21 -18.93 4.61 -0.87
N ALA A 22 -18.92 4.77 -2.19
CA ALA A 22 -20.03 4.42 -3.08
C ALA A 22 -20.18 2.91 -3.34
N ASN A 23 -19.37 2.04 -2.71
CA ASN A 23 -19.29 0.59 -2.97
C ASN A 23 -19.04 0.24 -4.44
N ASP A 24 -18.27 1.08 -5.14
CA ASP A 24 -17.91 0.83 -6.52
C ASP A 24 -17.02 -0.43 -6.63
N PRO A 25 -17.39 -1.41 -7.48
CA PRO A 25 -16.68 -2.67 -7.57
C PRO A 25 -15.24 -2.53 -8.10
N GLU A 26 -14.95 -1.52 -8.93
CA GLU A 26 -13.60 -1.24 -9.43
C GLU A 26 -12.70 -0.75 -8.29
N ALA A 27 -13.21 0.16 -7.46
CA ALA A 27 -12.47 0.69 -6.32
C ALA A 27 -12.25 -0.37 -5.23
N LEU A 28 -13.26 -1.21 -4.96
CA LEU A 28 -13.14 -2.35 -4.04
C LEU A 28 -12.16 -3.41 -4.57
N ALA A 29 -12.13 -3.67 -5.88
CA ALA A 29 -11.16 -4.57 -6.49
C ALA A 29 -9.74 -4.04 -6.33
N ALA A 30 -9.52 -2.73 -6.55
CA ALA A 30 -8.22 -2.10 -6.36
C ALA A 30 -7.72 -2.19 -4.91
N ILE A 31 -8.61 -2.03 -3.91
CA ILE A 31 -8.27 -2.22 -2.49
C ILE A 31 -7.87 -3.67 -2.22
N ARG A 32 -8.63 -4.65 -2.70
CA ARG A 32 -8.33 -6.07 -2.50
C ARG A 32 -6.99 -6.46 -3.12
N GLU A 33 -6.69 -5.92 -4.29
CA GLU A 33 -5.41 -6.16 -4.95
C GLU A 33 -4.26 -5.51 -4.18
N ALA A 34 -4.45 -4.29 -3.68
CA ALA A 34 -3.50 -3.62 -2.81
C ALA A 34 -3.24 -4.39 -1.51
N GLU A 35 -4.28 -4.92 -0.87
CA GLU A 35 -4.20 -5.74 0.33
C GLU A 35 -3.41 -7.03 0.06
N LYS A 36 -3.73 -7.74 -1.03
CA LYS A 36 -3.02 -8.97 -1.43
C LYS A 36 -1.52 -8.70 -1.65
N ILE A 37 -1.18 -7.63 -2.37
CA ILE A 37 0.22 -7.29 -2.63
C ILE A 37 0.94 -6.87 -1.35
N PHE A 38 0.25 -6.17 -0.45
CA PHE A 38 0.77 -5.84 0.87
C PHE A 38 1.14 -7.11 1.64
N GLU A 39 0.21 -8.07 1.75
CA GLU A 39 0.47 -9.33 2.45
C GLU A 39 1.62 -10.11 1.81
N GLU A 40 1.63 -10.25 0.48
CA GLU A 40 2.71 -10.94 -0.23
C GLU A 40 4.07 -10.26 0.01
N ALA A 41 4.12 -8.92 -0.05
CA ALA A 41 5.33 -8.17 0.23
C ALA A 41 5.79 -8.36 1.68
N ARG A 42 4.86 -8.36 2.64
CA ARG A 42 5.14 -8.59 4.07
C ARG A 42 5.69 -9.99 4.33
N VAL A 43 5.11 -11.02 3.70
CA VAL A 43 5.63 -12.41 3.76
C VAL A 43 7.06 -12.48 3.22
N ARG A 44 7.38 -11.70 2.19
CA ARG A 44 8.75 -11.56 1.64
C ARG A 44 9.68 -10.71 2.52
N GLY A 45 9.21 -10.21 3.65
CA GLY A 45 9.98 -9.41 4.61
C GLY A 45 10.00 -7.90 4.30
N ALA A 46 9.10 -7.40 3.46
CA ALA A 46 8.95 -5.96 3.24
C ALA A 46 8.48 -5.23 4.51
N THR A 47 8.90 -3.98 4.64
CA THR A 47 8.42 -3.06 5.66
C THR A 47 7.39 -2.14 5.06
N ALA A 48 6.26 -1.96 5.73
CA ALA A 48 5.20 -1.08 5.29
C ALA A 48 5.13 0.18 6.15
N PHE A 49 4.84 1.31 5.51
CA PHE A 49 4.75 2.61 6.14
C PHE A 49 3.44 3.28 5.74
N LYS A 50 2.69 3.76 6.72
CA LYS A 50 1.55 4.65 6.56
C LYS A 50 2.06 6.08 6.51
N VAL A 51 1.61 6.82 5.50
CA VAL A 51 1.85 8.25 5.33
C VAL A 51 0.49 8.95 5.39
N VAL A 52 0.45 10.03 6.16
CA VAL A 52 -0.72 10.90 6.38
C VAL A 52 -0.27 12.34 6.11
N GLU A 53 -1.10 13.14 5.44
CA GLU A 53 -0.77 14.48 4.88
C GLU A 53 -0.10 15.45 5.85
N SER A 54 -0.32 15.29 7.16
CA SER A 54 0.30 16.12 8.20
C SER A 54 0.85 15.33 9.39
N GLY A 55 1.01 14.01 9.24
CA GLY A 55 1.42 13.14 10.33
C GLY A 55 2.81 12.54 10.14
N PRO A 56 3.42 12.03 11.23
CA PRO A 56 4.62 11.22 11.12
C PRO A 56 4.35 9.98 10.27
N VAL A 57 5.37 9.54 9.55
CA VAL A 57 5.32 8.26 8.83
C VAL A 57 5.37 7.14 9.86
N GLU A 58 4.33 6.32 9.93
CA GLU A 58 4.22 5.25 10.91
C GLU A 58 4.43 3.89 10.25
N ARG A 59 5.26 3.04 10.85
CA ARG A 59 5.38 1.66 10.38
C ARG A 59 4.10 0.91 10.74
N ILE A 60 3.49 0.26 9.76
CA ILE A 60 2.31 -0.57 9.95
C ILE A 60 2.64 -2.04 9.68
N ASP A 61 2.07 -2.95 10.47
CA ASP A 61 2.21 -4.38 10.23
C ASP A 61 0.97 -4.99 9.54
N LYS A 62 -0.16 -4.26 9.51
CA LYS A 62 -1.42 -4.62 8.85
C LYS A 62 -1.77 -3.58 7.78
N PHE A 63 -2.49 -3.99 6.74
CA PHE A 63 -2.97 -3.08 5.70
C PHE A 63 -4.03 -2.14 6.29
N ASP A 64 -3.87 -0.84 6.05
CA ASP A 64 -4.77 0.21 6.53
C ASP A 64 -5.35 0.98 5.35
N HIS A 65 -6.55 0.60 4.90
CA HIS A 65 -7.21 1.27 3.77
C HIS A 65 -7.61 2.72 4.06
N THR A 66 -7.60 3.15 5.33
CA THR A 66 -7.89 4.54 5.73
C THR A 66 -6.67 5.45 5.58
N ALA A 67 -5.47 4.88 5.38
CA ALA A 67 -4.29 5.64 5.09
C ALA A 67 -4.40 6.30 3.71
N GLU A 68 -4.14 7.61 3.66
CA GLU A 68 -4.02 8.34 2.40
C GLU A 68 -2.96 7.70 1.49
N GLN A 69 -1.82 7.34 2.07
CA GLN A 69 -0.77 6.62 1.36
C GLN A 69 -0.13 5.52 2.19
N ILE A 70 0.02 4.34 1.60
CA ILE A 70 0.85 3.24 2.14
C ILE A 70 2.06 3.07 1.24
N VAL A 71 3.25 3.04 1.82
CA VAL A 71 4.52 2.80 1.14
C VAL A 71 5.08 1.45 1.57
N LEU A 72 5.29 0.55 0.60
CA LEU A 72 5.96 -0.73 0.80
C LEU A 72 7.43 -0.59 0.40
N VAL A 73 8.32 -0.90 1.35
CA VAL A 73 9.77 -0.96 1.15
C VAL A 73 10.21 -2.42 1.23
N PRO A 74 10.53 -3.05 0.08
CA PRO A 74 11.08 -4.39 0.04
C PRO A 74 12.40 -4.46 0.81
N ARG A 75 12.66 -5.59 1.47
CA ARG A 75 13.99 -5.84 2.04
C ARG A 75 15.01 -5.93 0.90
N VAL A 76 15.89 -4.94 0.79
CA VAL A 76 17.00 -4.98 -0.16
C VAL A 76 18.09 -5.88 0.42
N VAL A 77 18.21 -7.10 -0.11
CA VAL A 77 19.46 -7.86 0.04
C VAL A 77 20.45 -7.25 -0.96
N GLY A 78 21.41 -6.47 -0.45
CA GLY A 78 22.54 -6.02 -1.24
C GLY A 78 23.37 -7.25 -1.63
N GLY A 79 23.51 -7.48 -2.93
CA GLY A 79 24.56 -8.32 -3.51
C GLY A 79 25.61 -7.41 -4.11
#